data_AF-D4RWT7-F1
#
_entry.id   AF-D4RWT7-F1
#
_cell.length_a   1.000
_cell.length_b   1.000
_cell.length_c   1.000
_cell.angle_alpha   90.00
_cell.angle_beta   90.00
_cell.angle_gamma   90.00
#
_symmetry.space_group_name_H-M   'P 1'
#
loop_
_entity.id
_entity.type
_entity.pdbx_description
1 polymer ?
#
loop_
_entity_poly.entity_id
_entity_poly.type
_entity_poly.pdbx_seq_one_letter_code
_entity_poly.pdbx_strand_id
1 'polypeptide(L)'
;MVGVPIDINSSSKFDNAKITFFMNESYSAEMLKKLIILWYDEKNNRFVEQETHYDEINMSVSTEVNHFSKYMVVDKEEWFEAWNKEIKYPNSNNIVFDTVILIDCSGSMRTNDPDFEYSVKNTLYPGSSYQITTCYRKLASKNYVKAQGNDDRTGIVLFTSEANTVCELTNSEYVLMNAIDKIYSNGGTNFNNAIKESIRILTNTRNDSEKRILLVSDGESELSSSVIDLAIENNIKINTVYIGGQNNNELLKNVAERTGGKYFKAVTADELINIYSEIMIDQKIDSADSDKDGIPDVFEISGMRLSNGTIIYTDPFNPDTDGDGLLDGEEIDVIPTFWINTIFNKFDVSSEVAAYIFDMKSNPNMKDTDGDGISDKDDPLKLIFGYNKRLTEENKSELYEEIETQINKDFNWIMQHKNIGYYSTMDCIDIIYENDEFITEICNKYLLPKAAVQSILLRELRCYDVMDDIADSLVAQQFAYLYLVELYNNSSWYQQLIMGYPDMPVPYREDSSVGYGQILTETAIKTLNWYYKSDNYDYTDWHDREYIWYKLKDENEFNIEMVALVLMWGAKEEKLTNDYWNYSYNDIIKMLSRYNGRGSGASRYGKETYNCYCIFNKYNTRS
;
A
#
# COMPACT_ATOMS: atom_id res chain seq x y z
N MET A 1 -9.51 2.14 13.81
CA MET A 1 -9.47 3.08 12.66
C MET A 1 -10.86 3.16 12.03
N VAL A 2 -11.41 4.37 11.85
CA VAL A 2 -12.81 4.51 11.37
C VAL A 2 -12.89 5.07 9.96
N GLY A 3 -12.65 4.21 8.96
CA GLY A 3 -13.05 4.47 7.57
C GLY A 3 -11.98 4.09 6.56
N VAL A 4 -12.42 3.69 5.36
CA VAL A 4 -11.52 3.56 4.20
C VAL A 4 -11.31 4.94 3.57
N PRO A 5 -10.12 5.24 3.01
CA PRO A 5 -9.91 6.46 2.25
C PRO A 5 -10.91 6.56 1.10
N ILE A 6 -11.59 7.70 0.99
CA ILE A 6 -12.51 8.01 -0.09
C ILE A 6 -11.81 8.97 -1.04
N ASP A 7 -11.57 8.53 -2.27
CA ASP A 7 -11.07 9.41 -3.33
C ASP A 7 -12.16 10.38 -3.76
N ILE A 8 -11.92 11.68 -3.56
CA ILE A 8 -12.80 12.76 -4.00
C ILE A 8 -12.07 13.52 -5.09
N ASN A 9 -12.51 13.32 -6.34
CA ASN A 9 -11.94 13.93 -7.52
C ASN A 9 -13.02 14.55 -8.44
N SER A 10 -12.62 15.53 -9.25
CA SER A 10 -13.45 16.10 -10.32
C SER A 10 -12.57 16.75 -11.40
N SER A 11 -13.10 16.83 -12.62
CA SER A 11 -12.49 17.58 -13.72
C SER A 11 -12.69 19.10 -13.63
N SER A 12 -13.54 19.57 -12.70
CA SER A 12 -13.85 20.99 -12.49
C SER A 12 -12.97 21.59 -11.40
N LYS A 13 -12.47 22.82 -11.60
CA LYS A 13 -11.72 23.54 -10.56
C LYS A 13 -12.67 24.18 -9.56
N PHE A 14 -12.23 24.29 -8.30
CA PHE A 14 -12.96 24.98 -7.24
C PHE A 14 -11.97 25.71 -6.33
N ASP A 15 -12.43 26.79 -5.70
CA ASP A 15 -11.62 27.55 -4.74
C ASP A 15 -11.82 27.07 -3.30
N ASN A 16 -13.05 26.66 -2.95
CA ASN A 16 -13.41 26.04 -1.68
C ASN A 16 -14.60 25.08 -1.87
N ALA A 17 -14.59 23.95 -1.18
CA ALA A 17 -15.68 22.97 -1.13
C ALA A 17 -15.84 22.45 0.29
N LYS A 18 -17.07 22.06 0.66
CA LYS A 18 -17.35 21.40 1.93
C LYS A 18 -17.58 19.91 1.70
N ILE A 19 -16.79 19.08 2.36
CA ILE A 19 -16.99 17.63 2.39
C ILE A 19 -17.72 17.28 3.68
N THR A 20 -18.74 16.43 3.59
CA THR A 20 -19.52 15.96 4.74
C THR A 20 -19.62 14.43 4.70
N PHE A 21 -19.23 13.78 5.80
CA PHE A 21 -19.36 12.34 6.01
C PHE A 21 -20.51 12.08 6.97
N PHE A 22 -21.46 11.26 6.55
CA PHE A 22 -22.62 10.86 7.36
C PHE A 22 -22.30 9.53 8.05
N MET A 23 -22.50 9.48 9.36
CA MET A 23 -22.29 8.29 10.17
C MET A 23 -23.57 7.45 10.19
N ASN A 24 -23.40 6.13 10.28
CA ASN A 24 -24.52 5.22 10.37
C ASN A 24 -25.27 5.36 11.71
N GLU A 25 -26.44 4.74 11.81
CA GLU A 25 -27.30 4.80 13.01
C GLU A 25 -26.67 4.18 14.28
N SER A 26 -25.53 3.49 14.17
CA SER A 26 -24.83 2.91 15.34
C SER A 26 -23.87 3.88 16.04
N TYR A 27 -23.64 5.08 15.49
CA TYR A 27 -22.83 6.13 16.15
C TYR A 27 -23.67 6.96 17.13
N SER A 28 -23.08 7.31 18.28
CA SER A 28 -23.65 8.27 19.22
C SER A 28 -23.07 9.68 19.00
N ALA A 29 -23.76 10.72 19.49
CA ALA A 29 -23.26 12.11 19.45
C ALA A 29 -21.91 12.27 20.17
N GLU A 30 -21.65 11.43 21.19
CA GLU A 30 -20.39 11.40 21.93
C GLU A 30 -19.26 10.75 21.11
N MET A 31 -19.56 9.70 20.33
CA MET A 31 -18.62 9.10 19.38
C MET A 31 -18.33 10.02 18.19
N LEU A 32 -19.31 10.82 17.76
CA LEU A 32 -19.14 11.79 16.66
C LEU A 32 -18.03 12.81 16.95
N LYS A 33 -17.93 13.27 18.22
CA LYS A 33 -16.91 14.24 18.68
C LYS A 33 -15.50 13.67 18.76
N LYS A 34 -15.37 12.35 18.65
CA LYS A 34 -14.08 11.67 18.57
C LYS A 34 -13.56 11.59 17.16
N LEU A 35 -14.31 12.00 16.14
CA LEU A 35 -13.89 11.84 14.76
C LEU A 35 -13.09 13.07 14.27
N ILE A 36 -12.10 12.84 13.41
CA ILE A 36 -11.36 13.87 12.67
C ILE A 36 -11.25 13.45 11.20
N ILE A 37 -11.23 14.43 10.30
CA ILE A 37 -11.03 14.22 8.86
C ILE A 37 -9.55 14.41 8.53
N LEU A 38 -9.00 13.52 7.73
CA LEU A 38 -7.64 13.55 7.21
C LEU A 38 -7.66 13.55 5.68
N TRP A 39 -6.60 14.05 5.04
CA TRP A 39 -6.34 13.81 3.62
C TRP A 39 -4.95 13.22 3.38
N TYR A 40 -4.78 12.50 2.28
CA TYR A 40 -3.51 11.90 1.90
C TYR A 40 -2.75 12.75 0.87
N ASP A 41 -1.64 13.35 1.29
CA ASP A 41 -0.71 14.09 0.44
C ASP A 41 0.24 13.11 -0.24
N GLU A 42 -0.19 12.62 -1.41
CA GLU A 42 0.53 11.67 -2.25
C GLU A 42 1.93 12.15 -2.63
N LYS A 43 2.15 13.47 -2.74
CA LYS A 43 3.46 14.03 -3.10
C LYS A 43 4.49 13.84 -1.99
N ASN A 44 4.05 13.82 -0.73
CA ASN A 44 4.91 13.73 0.45
C ASN A 44 4.63 12.46 1.26
N ASN A 45 3.91 11.49 0.68
CA ASN A 45 3.55 10.20 1.26
C ASN A 45 2.93 10.28 2.68
N ARG A 46 1.96 11.20 2.90
CA ARG A 46 1.52 11.55 4.27
C ARG A 46 0.05 11.80 4.48
N PHE A 47 -0.41 11.62 5.72
CA PHE A 47 -1.74 12.07 6.16
C PHE A 47 -1.68 13.46 6.80
N VAL A 48 -2.66 14.31 6.46
CA VAL A 48 -2.75 15.70 6.92
C VAL A 48 -4.13 15.93 7.52
N GLU A 49 -4.14 16.39 8.78
CA GLU A 49 -5.36 16.65 9.54
C GLU A 49 -6.13 17.85 8.99
N GLN A 50 -7.46 17.80 9.06
CA GLN A 50 -8.36 18.86 8.60
C GLN A 50 -9.25 19.35 9.74
N GLU A 51 -9.57 20.65 9.72
CA GLU A 51 -10.51 21.25 10.67
C GLU A 51 -11.88 20.58 10.54
N THR A 52 -12.32 19.87 11.57
CA THR A 52 -13.51 19.03 11.53
C THR A 52 -14.66 19.68 12.29
N HIS A 53 -15.78 19.85 11.62
CA HIS A 53 -17.02 20.44 12.13
C HIS A 53 -18.06 19.33 12.36
N TYR A 54 -18.69 19.35 13.53
CA TYR A 54 -19.61 18.29 14.00
C TYR A 54 -21.08 18.72 13.90
N ASP A 55 -21.92 17.86 13.35
CA ASP A 55 -23.38 18.03 13.31
C ASP A 55 -24.06 16.83 13.98
N GLU A 56 -24.45 17.01 15.25
CA GLU A 56 -25.12 15.99 16.07
C GLU A 56 -26.55 15.69 15.61
N ILE A 57 -27.21 16.61 14.91
CA ILE A 57 -28.60 16.43 14.45
C ILE A 57 -28.61 15.52 13.22
N ASN A 58 -27.70 15.75 12.29
CA ASN A 58 -27.58 14.98 11.05
C ASN A 58 -26.57 13.83 11.15
N MET A 59 -25.97 13.62 12.33
CA MET A 59 -24.94 12.60 12.59
C MET A 59 -23.82 12.64 11.55
N SER A 60 -23.21 13.81 11.38
CA SER A 60 -22.19 14.00 10.34
C SER A 60 -20.99 14.83 10.81
N VAL A 61 -19.85 14.58 10.17
CA VAL A 61 -18.63 15.39 10.31
C VAL A 61 -18.26 16.01 8.99
N SER A 62 -17.72 17.23 9.00
CA SER A 62 -17.45 17.96 7.77
C SER A 62 -16.22 18.85 7.85
N THR A 63 -15.61 19.15 6.71
CA THR A 63 -14.46 20.04 6.62
C THR A 63 -14.50 20.86 5.33
N GLU A 64 -13.84 22.02 5.35
CA GLU A 64 -13.63 22.86 4.17
C GLU A 64 -12.29 22.51 3.52
N VAL A 65 -12.30 22.35 2.20
CA VAL A 65 -11.13 21.94 1.43
C VAL A 65 -10.99 22.81 0.20
N ASN A 66 -9.77 22.88 -0.34
CA ASN A 66 -9.45 23.66 -1.55
C ASN A 66 -8.77 22.82 -2.64
N HIS A 67 -8.70 21.50 -2.46
CA HIS A 67 -8.15 20.58 -3.44
C HIS A 67 -8.86 19.21 -3.40
N PHE A 68 -8.78 18.49 -4.51
CA PHE A 68 -9.15 17.08 -4.57
C PHE A 68 -8.07 16.23 -3.92
N SER A 69 -8.47 15.15 -3.28
CA SER A 69 -7.59 14.20 -2.59
C SER A 69 -8.40 12.98 -2.14
N LYS A 70 -7.69 11.95 -1.70
CA LYS A 70 -8.25 10.94 -0.79
C LYS A 70 -8.46 11.57 0.58
N TYR A 71 -9.67 11.48 1.11
CA TYR A 71 -10.03 11.90 2.46
C TYR A 71 -10.52 10.71 3.25
N MET A 72 -10.18 10.66 4.53
CA MET A 72 -10.74 9.66 5.45
C MET A 72 -11.23 10.33 6.72
N VAL A 73 -12.18 9.68 7.37
CA VAL A 73 -12.49 9.95 8.77
C VAL A 73 -11.64 8.99 9.60
N VAL A 74 -11.19 9.40 10.78
CA VAL A 74 -10.60 8.49 11.76
C VAL A 74 -11.11 8.86 13.15
N ASP A 75 -11.02 7.92 14.09
CA ASP A 75 -11.14 8.26 15.50
C ASP A 75 -9.86 8.98 15.94
N LYS A 76 -9.98 10.21 16.44
CA LYS A 76 -8.90 11.09 16.85
C LYS A 76 -8.16 10.56 18.08
N GLU A 77 -8.81 9.82 18.97
CA GLU A 77 -8.15 9.18 20.12
C GLU A 77 -7.33 7.97 19.64
N GLU A 78 -7.87 7.11 18.79
CA GLU A 78 -7.13 5.97 18.22
C GLU A 78 -5.99 6.43 17.29
N TRP A 79 -6.25 7.47 16.50
CA TRP A 79 -5.24 8.13 15.65
C TRP A 79 -4.15 8.75 16.53
N PHE A 80 -4.52 9.52 17.55
CA PHE A 80 -3.57 10.04 18.52
C PHE A 80 -2.81 8.92 19.23
N GLU A 81 -3.42 7.82 19.65
CA GLU A 81 -2.71 6.68 20.28
C GLU A 81 -1.75 5.98 19.32
N ALA A 82 -2.07 5.95 18.03
CA ALA A 82 -1.11 5.55 17.01
C ALA A 82 0.08 6.52 17.00
N TRP A 83 -0.12 7.83 17.00
CA TRP A 83 0.95 8.82 16.74
C TRP A 83 1.62 9.44 17.99
N ASN A 84 1.04 9.38 19.19
CA ASN A 84 1.47 10.06 20.42
C ASN A 84 2.63 9.37 21.16
N LYS A 85 3.30 8.42 20.52
CA LYS A 85 4.45 7.73 21.11
C LYS A 85 5.70 8.46 20.67
N GLU A 86 5.91 9.64 21.25
CA GLU A 86 7.08 10.48 20.97
C GLU A 86 8.36 9.74 21.35
N ILE A 87 9.29 9.69 20.41
CA ILE A 87 10.68 9.39 20.65
C ILE A 87 11.48 10.67 20.43
N LYS A 88 12.26 11.09 21.43
CA LYS A 88 13.22 12.19 21.31
C LYS A 88 14.62 11.64 21.48
N TYR A 89 15.50 11.92 20.50
CA TYR A 89 16.92 11.55 20.61
C TYR A 89 17.77 12.69 21.17
N PRO A 90 18.61 12.42 22.18
CA PRO A 90 19.69 13.31 22.56
C PRO A 90 20.87 13.17 21.57
N ASN A 91 21.52 14.29 21.25
CA ASN A 91 22.78 14.32 20.52
C ASN A 91 23.85 13.37 21.12
N SER A 92 24.64 12.81 20.20
CA SER A 92 25.72 11.86 20.39
C SER A 92 26.63 12.16 21.59
N ASN A 93 26.62 11.22 22.53
CA ASN A 93 27.64 10.94 23.56
C ASN A 93 27.28 9.52 24.04
N ASN A 94 28.17 8.53 23.93
CA ASN A 94 27.90 7.17 24.40
C ASN A 94 27.67 7.19 25.92
N ILE A 95 26.41 7.10 26.33
CA ILE A 95 25.98 6.99 27.73
C ILE A 95 25.60 5.53 27.93
N VAL A 96 26.12 4.91 28.98
CA VAL A 96 25.84 3.51 29.31
C VAL A 96 24.83 3.45 30.43
N PHE A 97 23.93 2.46 30.44
CA PHE A 97 22.86 2.36 31.42
C PHE A 97 22.97 1.13 32.31
N ASP A 98 22.71 1.33 33.61
CA ASP A 98 22.38 0.25 34.55
C ASP A 98 20.89 0.37 34.90
N THR A 99 20.10 -0.62 34.49
CA THR A 99 18.64 -0.64 34.63
C THR A 99 18.19 -1.74 35.58
N VAL A 100 17.27 -1.45 36.50
CA VAL A 100 16.51 -2.50 37.20
C VAL A 100 15.06 -2.47 36.72
N ILE A 101 14.59 -3.56 36.11
CA ILE A 101 13.17 -3.74 35.81
C ILE A 101 12.51 -4.30 37.08
N LEU A 102 11.65 -3.49 37.68
CA LEU A 102 10.95 -3.75 38.92
C LEU A 102 9.49 -4.11 38.63
N ILE A 103 9.17 -5.40 38.71
CA ILE A 103 7.93 -5.97 38.18
C ILE A 103 7.00 -6.36 39.32
N ASP A 104 5.84 -5.72 39.37
CA ASP A 104 4.77 -6.08 40.29
C ASP A 104 4.27 -7.48 39.96
N CYS A 105 4.19 -8.35 40.95
CA CYS A 105 3.72 -9.73 40.83
C CYS A 105 2.50 -9.99 41.72
N SER A 106 1.79 -8.93 42.16
CA SER A 106 0.64 -9.00 43.04
C SER A 106 -0.56 -9.75 42.42
N GLY A 107 -1.54 -10.10 43.26
CA GLY A 107 -2.71 -10.86 42.83
C GLY A 107 -3.61 -10.12 41.83
N SER A 108 -3.72 -8.80 41.93
CA SER A 108 -4.50 -7.93 41.04
C SER A 108 -4.02 -7.99 39.58
N MET A 109 -2.74 -8.29 39.39
CA MET A 109 -2.17 -8.47 38.06
C MET A 109 -2.71 -9.68 37.30
N ARG A 110 -3.41 -10.63 37.94
CA ARG A 110 -4.18 -11.67 37.21
C ARG A 110 -5.32 -11.08 36.38
N THR A 111 -5.82 -9.92 36.79
CA THR A 111 -6.92 -9.21 36.13
C THR A 111 -6.37 -8.13 35.21
N ASN A 112 -5.36 -7.38 35.66
CA ASN A 112 -4.82 -6.24 34.92
C ASN A 112 -3.80 -6.63 33.83
N ASP A 113 -3.14 -7.79 33.95
CA ASP A 113 -2.27 -8.38 32.93
C ASP A 113 -2.39 -9.91 32.94
N PRO A 114 -3.54 -10.45 32.45
CA PRO A 114 -3.83 -11.88 32.49
C PRO A 114 -2.87 -12.67 31.60
N ASP A 115 -2.62 -13.92 31.99
CA ASP A 115 -1.87 -14.86 31.15
C ASP A 115 -2.69 -15.21 29.89
N PHE A 116 -2.02 -15.32 28.73
CA PHE A 116 -2.59 -15.70 27.46
C PHE A 116 -1.62 -16.58 26.65
N GLU A 117 -2.15 -17.31 25.66
CA GLU A 117 -1.34 -18.09 24.73
C GLU A 117 -0.77 -17.19 23.63
N TYR A 118 0.55 -17.16 23.49
CA TYR A 118 1.28 -16.39 22.50
C TYR A 118 1.99 -17.32 21.52
N SER A 119 1.76 -17.08 20.24
CA SER A 119 2.36 -17.85 19.15
C SER A 119 3.78 -17.34 18.88
N VAL A 120 4.78 -18.14 19.20
CA VAL A 120 6.18 -17.84 18.90
C VAL A 120 6.57 -18.52 17.60
N LYS A 121 7.00 -17.75 16.60
CA LYS A 121 7.59 -18.30 15.37
C LYS A 121 8.89 -19.03 15.73
N ASN A 122 9.07 -20.23 15.18
CA ASN A 122 10.21 -21.08 15.47
C ASN A 122 11.40 -20.68 14.61
N THR A 123 12.42 -20.08 15.22
CA THR A 123 13.64 -19.63 14.54
C THR A 123 14.50 -20.78 14.01
N LEU A 124 14.34 -22.01 14.54
CA LEU A 124 15.05 -23.20 14.05
C LEU A 124 14.29 -23.93 12.94
N TYR A 125 12.99 -23.67 12.78
CA TYR A 125 12.12 -24.32 11.80
C TYR A 125 11.17 -23.29 11.18
N PRO A 126 11.65 -22.51 10.19
CA PRO A 126 10.87 -21.48 9.51
C PRO A 126 9.54 -22.03 8.97
N GLY A 127 8.44 -21.30 9.18
CA GLY A 127 7.08 -21.75 8.83
C GLY A 127 6.35 -22.56 9.91
N SER A 128 6.95 -22.75 11.09
CA SER A 128 6.28 -23.36 12.25
C SER A 128 6.21 -22.40 13.44
N SER A 129 5.17 -22.54 14.26
CA SER A 129 4.99 -21.76 15.49
C SER A 129 4.67 -22.68 16.67
N TYR A 130 5.10 -22.32 17.86
CA TYR A 130 4.69 -22.99 19.10
C TYR A 130 4.01 -21.99 20.03
N GLN A 131 3.05 -22.46 20.81
CA GLN A 131 2.33 -21.63 21.78
C GLN A 131 3.08 -21.63 23.11
N ILE A 132 3.19 -20.44 23.72
CA ILE A 132 3.61 -20.28 25.10
C ILE A 132 2.55 -19.54 25.88
N THR A 133 2.31 -19.95 27.12
CA THR A 133 1.55 -19.14 28.06
C THR A 133 2.45 -18.00 28.56
N THR A 134 2.06 -16.75 28.31
CA THR A 134 2.81 -15.54 28.69
C THR A 134 1.86 -14.45 29.18
N CYS A 135 2.41 -13.31 29.58
CA CYS A 135 1.69 -12.08 29.88
C CYS A 135 2.42 -10.87 29.28
N TYR A 136 1.80 -9.69 29.25
CA TYR A 136 2.39 -8.53 28.59
C TYR A 136 3.64 -8.03 29.29
N ARG A 137 3.70 -8.08 30.64
CA ARG A 137 4.93 -7.76 31.38
C ARG A 137 6.10 -8.64 30.99
N LYS A 138 5.86 -9.94 30.76
CA LYS A 138 6.88 -10.88 30.28
C LYS A 138 7.35 -10.48 28.89
N LEU A 139 6.45 -10.28 27.94
CA LEU A 139 6.81 -9.92 26.56
C LEU A 139 7.59 -8.61 26.50
N ALA A 140 7.09 -7.55 27.15
CA ALA A 140 7.72 -6.24 27.15
C ALA A 140 9.11 -6.25 27.81
N SER A 141 9.26 -6.98 28.93
CA SER A 141 10.56 -7.13 29.60
C SER A 141 11.56 -7.91 28.74
N LYS A 142 11.10 -8.94 28.02
CA LYS A 142 11.96 -9.70 27.10
C LYS A 142 12.42 -8.83 25.94
N ASN A 143 11.51 -8.07 25.32
CA ASN A 143 11.86 -7.18 24.21
C ASN A 143 12.88 -6.12 24.64
N TYR A 144 12.73 -5.57 25.85
CA TYR A 144 13.71 -4.64 26.41
C TYR A 144 15.09 -5.25 26.58
N VAL A 145 15.17 -6.48 27.10
CA VAL A 145 16.44 -7.18 27.29
C VAL A 145 17.10 -7.51 25.95
N LYS A 146 16.32 -7.85 24.91
CA LYS A 146 16.86 -8.14 23.56
C LYS A 146 17.47 -6.91 22.91
N ALA A 147 16.86 -5.75 23.09
CA ALA A 147 17.30 -4.50 22.49
C ALA A 147 18.27 -3.70 23.37
N GLN A 148 18.72 -4.25 24.52
CA GLN A 148 19.69 -3.56 25.38
C GLN A 148 21.05 -3.49 24.65
N GLY A 149 21.73 -2.34 24.75
CA GLY A 149 23.05 -2.20 24.13
C GLY A 149 24.10 -3.10 24.78
N ASN A 150 25.15 -3.44 24.04
CA ASN A 150 26.20 -4.37 24.49
C ASN A 150 26.88 -4.00 25.82
N ASP A 151 26.98 -2.70 26.11
CA ASP A 151 27.58 -2.18 27.34
C ASP A 151 26.56 -1.95 28.47
N ASP A 152 25.25 -2.02 28.18
CA ASP A 152 24.17 -1.83 29.15
C ASP A 152 24.01 -3.08 30.04
N ARG A 153 23.50 -2.86 31.26
CA ARG A 153 23.22 -3.97 32.18
C ARG A 153 21.83 -3.84 32.75
N THR A 154 21.14 -4.97 32.81
CA THR A 154 19.80 -5.06 33.34
C THR A 154 19.77 -6.00 34.55
N GLY A 155 19.01 -5.66 35.57
CA GLY A 155 18.67 -6.49 36.71
C GLY A 155 17.16 -6.64 36.80
N ILE A 156 16.68 -7.74 37.39
CA ILE A 156 15.25 -8.05 37.47
C ILE A 156 14.86 -8.29 38.93
N VAL A 157 13.91 -7.50 39.41
CA VAL A 157 13.32 -7.63 40.75
C VAL A 157 11.82 -7.87 40.59
N LEU A 158 11.34 -8.95 41.20
CA LEU A 158 9.92 -9.28 41.28
C LEU A 158 9.43 -8.91 42.68
N PHE A 159 8.27 -8.29 42.81
CA PHE A 159 7.78 -7.90 44.12
C PHE A 159 6.30 -8.17 44.36
N THR A 160 5.98 -8.44 45.62
CA THR A 160 4.62 -8.47 46.17
C THR A 160 4.63 -7.64 47.46
N SER A 161 4.32 -8.23 48.62
CA SER A 161 4.59 -7.63 49.93
C SER A 161 6.09 -7.58 50.26
N GLU A 162 6.88 -8.44 49.61
CA GLU A 162 8.33 -8.53 49.70
C GLU A 162 8.98 -8.30 48.33
N ALA A 163 10.24 -7.86 48.31
CA ALA A 163 11.02 -7.69 47.09
C ALA A 163 11.99 -8.87 46.91
N ASN A 164 11.98 -9.50 45.74
CA ASN A 164 12.81 -10.64 45.42
C ASN A 164 13.68 -10.36 44.19
N THR A 165 14.99 -10.28 44.39
CA THR A 165 15.97 -10.12 43.32
C THR A 165 16.18 -11.44 42.63
N VAL A 166 15.58 -11.60 41.44
CA VAL A 166 15.68 -12.83 40.64
C VAL A 166 16.85 -12.81 39.66
N CYS A 167 17.40 -11.61 39.39
CA CYS A 167 18.62 -11.39 38.62
C CYS A 167 19.32 -10.10 39.08
N GLU A 168 20.60 -10.20 39.44
CA GLU A 168 21.49 -9.03 39.62
C GLU A 168 21.88 -8.45 38.24
N LEU A 169 22.53 -7.29 38.20
CA LEU A 169 22.90 -6.62 36.94
C LEU A 169 23.80 -7.48 36.05
N THR A 170 23.36 -7.71 34.81
CA THR A 170 24.13 -8.42 33.77
C THR A 170 23.74 -7.91 32.38
N ASN A 171 24.60 -8.12 31.38
CA ASN A 171 24.29 -7.94 29.97
C ASN A 171 23.97 -9.29 29.27
N SER A 172 23.90 -10.39 30.03
CA SER A 172 23.58 -11.70 29.47
C SER A 172 22.08 -11.85 29.25
N GLU A 173 21.64 -11.74 28.00
CA GLU A 173 20.26 -11.98 27.58
C GLU A 173 19.73 -13.30 28.16
N TYR A 174 20.47 -14.39 28.02
CA TYR A 174 20.05 -15.71 28.51
C TYR A 174 19.70 -15.73 30.01
N VAL A 175 20.52 -15.08 30.85
CA VAL A 175 20.28 -15.04 32.31
C VAL A 175 19.04 -14.20 32.62
N LEU A 176 18.86 -13.10 31.90
CA LEU A 176 17.73 -12.18 32.07
C LEU A 176 16.41 -12.79 31.61
N MET A 177 16.40 -13.48 30.47
CA MET A 177 15.23 -14.21 29.94
C MET A 177 14.72 -15.24 30.96
N ASN A 178 15.63 -16.04 31.52
CA ASN A 178 15.30 -17.03 32.55
C ASN A 178 14.79 -16.39 33.86
N ALA A 179 15.21 -15.17 34.16
CA ALA A 179 14.71 -14.43 35.31
C ALA A 179 13.30 -13.88 35.08
N ILE A 180 13.03 -13.37 33.88
CA ILE A 180 11.71 -12.86 33.45
C ILE A 180 10.67 -13.99 33.41
N ASP A 181 11.06 -15.21 33.03
CA ASP A 181 10.14 -16.36 33.03
C ASP A 181 9.61 -16.72 34.41
N LYS A 182 10.26 -16.25 35.49
CA LYS A 182 9.82 -16.43 36.89
C LYS A 182 8.70 -15.48 37.31
N ILE A 183 8.27 -14.53 36.47
CA ILE A 183 7.14 -13.63 36.78
C ILE A 183 5.88 -14.45 37.10
N TYR A 184 5.17 -14.03 38.13
CA TYR A 184 3.93 -14.63 38.62
C TYR A 184 2.93 -13.54 39.05
N SER A 185 1.70 -13.93 39.41
CA SER A 185 0.66 -13.01 39.89
C SER A 185 -0.02 -13.57 41.16
N ASN A 186 0.45 -13.23 42.35
CA ASN A 186 -0.13 -13.60 43.65
C ASN A 186 0.29 -12.63 44.79
N GLY A 187 -0.40 -12.64 45.93
CA GLY A 187 0.00 -11.85 47.11
C GLY A 187 -0.37 -10.36 47.04
N GLY A 188 0.15 -9.56 47.97
CA GLY A 188 -0.07 -8.10 48.08
C GLY A 188 1.03 -7.28 47.41
N THR A 189 1.15 -5.99 47.78
CA THR A 189 2.02 -5.02 47.08
C THR A 189 2.73 -4.08 48.06
N ASN A 190 4.05 -3.89 47.95
CA ASN A 190 4.86 -2.99 48.78
C ASN A 190 5.97 -2.27 47.99
N PHE A 191 5.69 -1.05 47.54
CA PHE A 191 6.65 -0.24 46.77
C PHE A 191 7.90 0.16 47.55
N ASN A 192 7.79 0.36 48.87
CA ASN A 192 8.94 0.81 49.68
C ASN A 192 10.05 -0.23 49.71
N ASN A 193 9.71 -1.51 49.90
CA ASN A 193 10.69 -2.59 49.91
C ASN A 193 11.25 -2.84 48.50
N ALA A 194 10.37 -2.84 47.49
CA ALA A 194 10.68 -3.03 46.08
C ALA A 194 11.70 -2.02 45.54
N ILE A 195 11.46 -0.73 45.78
CA ILE A 195 12.35 0.35 45.32
C ILE A 195 13.65 0.35 46.12
N LYS A 196 13.63 0.13 47.44
CA LYS A 196 14.87 0.03 48.24
C LYS A 196 15.79 -1.08 47.76
N GLU A 197 15.23 -2.24 47.42
CA GLU A 197 16.01 -3.36 46.89
C GLU A 197 16.59 -3.02 45.51
N SER A 198 15.83 -2.33 44.65
CA SER A 198 16.34 -1.86 43.35
C SER A 198 17.47 -0.84 43.51
N ILE A 199 17.36 0.08 44.48
CA ILE A 199 18.43 1.02 44.83
C ILE A 199 19.67 0.27 45.35
N ARG A 200 19.51 -0.79 46.16
CA ARG A 200 20.63 -1.63 46.63
C ARG A 200 21.41 -2.22 45.45
N ILE A 201 20.71 -2.71 44.43
CA ILE A 201 21.33 -3.27 43.22
C ILE A 201 22.10 -2.16 42.47
N LEU A 202 21.45 -1.01 42.24
CA LEU A 202 22.02 0.10 41.45
C LEU A 202 23.14 0.88 42.18
N THR A 203 23.24 0.79 43.50
CA THR A 203 24.29 1.49 44.28
C THR A 203 25.58 0.70 44.39
N ASN A 204 25.55 -0.62 44.18
CA ASN A 204 26.73 -1.49 44.16
C ASN A 204 27.34 -1.65 42.74
N THR A 205 27.43 -0.57 41.96
CA THR A 205 27.78 -0.65 40.53
C THR A 205 28.91 0.30 40.12
N ARG A 206 29.15 0.40 38.80
CA ARG A 206 30.16 1.29 38.21
C ARG A 206 29.66 2.75 38.24
N ASN A 207 30.58 3.70 38.11
CA ASN A 207 30.28 5.13 38.24
C ASN A 207 30.01 5.83 36.90
N ASP A 208 30.27 5.16 35.78
CA ASP A 208 30.17 5.66 34.40
C ASP A 208 28.83 5.34 33.72
N SER A 209 27.86 4.78 34.46
CA SER A 209 26.52 4.50 33.94
C SER A 209 25.45 5.39 34.55
N GLU A 210 24.47 5.80 33.73
CA GLU A 210 23.21 6.34 34.24
C GLU A 210 22.36 5.22 34.85
N LYS A 211 21.78 5.51 36.03
CA LYS A 211 21.06 4.52 36.82
C LYS A 211 19.56 4.78 36.75
N ARG A 212 18.80 3.73 36.47
CA ARG A 212 17.35 3.85 36.39
C ARG A 212 16.60 2.61 36.89
N ILE A 213 15.40 2.86 37.39
CA ILE A 213 14.43 1.83 37.75
C ILE A 213 13.27 1.94 36.76
N LEU A 214 12.85 0.83 36.20
CA LEU A 214 11.63 0.70 35.43
C LEU A 214 10.58 -0.03 36.27
N LEU A 215 9.70 0.72 36.94
CA LEU A 215 8.66 0.20 37.82
C LEU A 215 7.38 -0.08 37.03
N VAL A 216 6.90 -1.33 37.07
CA VAL A 216 5.75 -1.78 36.29
C VAL A 216 4.71 -2.36 37.22
N SER A 217 3.57 -1.67 37.38
CA SER A 217 2.58 -1.97 38.43
C SER A 217 1.20 -1.40 38.10
N ASP A 218 0.16 -1.95 38.71
CA ASP A 218 -1.19 -1.39 38.72
C ASP A 218 -1.43 -0.38 39.87
N GLY A 219 -0.39 -0.02 40.61
CA GLY A 219 -0.39 1.17 41.45
C GLY A 219 -1.12 1.05 42.80
N GLU A 220 -1.38 -0.18 43.28
CA GLU A 220 -2.07 -0.44 44.55
C GLU A 220 -1.11 -0.54 45.76
N SER A 221 -0.36 0.52 46.08
CA SER A 221 0.45 0.55 47.31
C SER A 221 0.78 1.97 47.75
N GLU A 222 1.20 2.14 49.01
CA GLU A 222 1.74 3.42 49.51
C GLU A 222 3.25 3.50 49.29
N LEU A 223 3.76 4.68 48.95
CA LEU A 223 5.20 4.94 48.85
C LEU A 223 5.58 6.14 49.69
N SER A 224 6.59 5.96 50.54
CA SER A 224 7.08 7.00 51.43
C SER A 224 8.03 7.96 50.70
N SER A 225 7.91 9.26 50.99
CA SER A 225 8.78 10.30 50.41
C SER A 225 10.27 10.03 50.65
N SER A 226 10.63 9.43 51.78
CA SER A 226 12.03 9.12 52.10
C SER A 226 12.66 8.10 51.14
N VAL A 227 11.87 7.21 50.54
CA VAL A 227 12.37 6.27 49.52
C VAL A 227 12.58 6.96 48.18
N ILE A 228 11.72 7.92 47.84
CA ILE A 228 11.88 8.76 46.65
C ILE A 228 13.12 9.64 46.81
N ASP A 229 13.31 10.25 47.98
CA ASP A 229 14.49 11.06 48.30
C ASP A 229 15.77 10.22 48.21
N LEU A 230 15.75 8.97 48.69
CA LEU A 230 16.89 8.06 48.57
C LEU A 230 17.25 7.77 47.11
N ALA A 231 16.27 7.63 46.21
CA ALA A 231 16.55 7.45 44.78
C ALA A 231 17.20 8.71 44.17
N ILE A 232 16.68 9.90 44.52
CA ILE A 232 17.23 11.19 44.07
C ILE A 232 18.67 11.37 44.56
N GLU A 233 18.94 11.10 45.84
CA GLU A 233 20.28 11.20 46.45
C GLU A 233 21.32 10.30 45.74
N ASN A 234 20.88 9.16 45.20
CA ASN A 234 21.73 8.23 44.46
C ASN A 234 21.74 8.47 42.94
N ASN A 235 21.14 9.57 42.47
CA ASN A 235 21.00 9.91 41.05
C ASN A 235 20.33 8.80 40.23
N ILE A 236 19.29 8.17 40.80
CA ILE A 236 18.50 7.11 40.17
C ILE A 236 17.18 7.70 39.69
N LYS A 237 16.96 7.65 38.37
CA LYS A 237 15.67 8.02 37.75
C LYS A 237 14.70 6.84 37.86
N ILE A 238 13.45 7.08 38.24
CA ILE A 238 12.42 6.04 38.28
C ILE A 238 11.41 6.30 37.16
N ASN A 239 11.45 5.46 36.12
CA ASN A 239 10.40 5.41 35.10
C ASN A 239 9.28 4.50 35.61
N THR A 240 8.04 4.94 35.49
CA THR A 240 6.88 4.18 35.98
C THR A 240 5.94 3.82 34.83
N VAL A 241 5.46 2.58 34.83
CA VAL A 241 4.55 2.03 33.84
C VAL A 241 3.32 1.52 34.58
N TYR A 242 2.25 2.29 34.49
CA TYR A 242 0.97 1.97 35.11
C TYR A 242 0.16 1.03 34.22
N ILE A 243 -0.20 -0.15 34.75
CA ILE A 243 -1.03 -1.15 34.07
C ILE A 243 -2.39 -1.21 34.77
N GLY A 244 -3.41 -0.53 34.23
CA GLY A 244 -4.71 -0.45 34.91
C GLY A 244 -5.72 0.52 34.29
N GLY A 245 -6.79 0.82 35.05
CA GLY A 245 -8.02 1.48 34.58
C GLY A 245 -7.88 2.85 33.90
N GLN A 246 -8.99 3.43 33.44
CA GLN A 246 -9.01 4.61 32.56
C GLN A 246 -8.40 5.90 33.12
N ASN A 247 -8.20 6.03 34.43
CA ASN A 247 -7.61 7.22 35.06
C ASN A 247 -6.09 7.10 35.24
N ASN A 248 -5.39 8.23 35.44
CA ASN A 248 -3.96 8.22 35.76
C ASN A 248 -3.72 7.75 37.20
N ASN A 249 -2.54 7.19 37.46
CA ASN A 249 -2.09 6.91 38.81
C ASN A 249 -1.20 8.05 39.31
N GLU A 250 -1.79 8.94 40.12
CA GLU A 250 -1.11 10.13 40.65
C GLU A 250 0.13 9.79 41.49
N LEU A 251 0.14 8.64 42.17
CA LEU A 251 1.30 8.18 42.93
C LEU A 251 2.48 7.86 42.01
N LEU A 252 2.27 6.97 41.03
CA LEU A 252 3.32 6.57 40.07
C LEU A 252 3.80 7.76 39.23
N LYS A 253 2.89 8.67 38.89
CA LYS A 253 3.23 9.92 38.21
C LYS A 253 4.13 10.81 39.08
N ASN A 254 3.76 11.02 40.34
CA ASN A 254 4.56 11.82 41.27
C ASN A 254 5.97 11.27 41.48
N VAL A 255 6.11 9.94 41.52
CA VAL A 255 7.42 9.27 41.66
C VAL A 255 8.33 9.54 40.47
N ALA A 256 7.79 9.37 39.26
CA ALA A 256 8.55 9.61 38.05
C ALA A 256 8.99 11.07 37.96
N GLU A 257 8.06 12.01 38.13
CA GLU A 257 8.34 13.45 38.07
C GLU A 257 9.38 13.89 39.10
N ARG A 258 9.29 13.40 40.34
CA ARG A 258 10.23 13.78 41.42
C ARG A 258 11.65 13.25 41.19
N THR A 259 11.78 12.08 40.57
CA THR A 259 13.10 11.45 40.31
C THR A 259 13.69 11.84 38.96
N GLY A 260 12.99 12.66 38.16
CA GLY A 260 13.40 13.00 36.79
C GLY A 260 13.25 11.84 35.80
N GLY A 261 12.42 10.85 36.11
CA GLY A 261 11.98 9.79 35.21
C GLY A 261 10.67 10.15 34.49
N LYS A 262 10.17 9.23 33.68
CA LYS A 262 8.94 9.37 32.88
C LYS A 262 7.83 8.46 33.41
N TYR A 263 6.59 8.97 33.37
CA TYR A 263 5.38 8.21 33.68
C TYR A 263 4.71 7.77 32.40
N PHE A 264 4.43 6.48 32.31
CA PHE A 264 3.77 5.83 31.19
C PHE A 264 2.53 5.10 31.67
N LYS A 265 1.54 5.00 30.80
CA LYS A 265 0.28 4.31 31.07
C LYS A 265 0.00 3.31 29.95
N ALA A 266 -0.22 2.06 30.33
CA ALA A 266 -0.67 1.00 29.45
C ALA A 266 -2.06 0.50 29.89
N VAL A 267 -3.03 0.61 28.99
CA VAL A 267 -4.37 0.03 29.09
C VAL A 267 -4.43 -1.30 28.35
N THR A 268 -3.59 -1.48 27.32
CA THR A 268 -3.53 -2.67 26.48
C THR A 268 -2.12 -3.28 26.40
N ALA A 269 -2.12 -4.53 25.92
CA ALA A 269 -0.97 -5.29 25.44
C ALA A 269 0.05 -4.47 24.66
N ASP A 270 -0.46 -3.86 23.59
CA ASP A 270 0.33 -3.22 22.56
C ASP A 270 0.88 -1.90 23.09
N GLU A 271 0.09 -1.17 23.90
CA GLU A 271 0.58 0.00 24.61
C GLU A 271 1.78 -0.33 25.51
N LEU A 272 1.74 -1.46 26.23
CA LEU A 272 2.86 -1.86 27.08
C LEU A 272 4.12 -2.13 26.25
N ILE A 273 4.01 -2.88 25.16
CA ILE A 273 5.14 -3.15 24.26
C ILE A 273 5.73 -1.84 23.74
N ASN A 274 4.87 -0.93 23.28
CA ASN A 274 5.33 0.34 22.72
C ASN A 274 5.99 1.28 23.75
N ILE A 275 5.53 1.29 25.01
CA ILE A 275 6.17 2.07 26.09
C ILE A 275 7.59 1.60 26.32
N TYR A 276 7.80 0.28 26.34
CA TYR A 276 9.15 -0.25 26.52
C TYR A 276 10.02 0.10 25.32
N SER A 277 9.49 0.04 24.09
CA SER A 277 10.20 0.53 22.90
C SER A 277 10.55 2.02 23.03
N GLU A 278 9.61 2.87 23.46
CA GLU A 278 9.88 4.30 23.70
C GLU A 278 11.01 4.50 24.73
N ILE A 279 10.98 3.74 25.82
CA ILE A 279 12.02 3.78 26.86
C ILE A 279 13.35 3.29 26.33
N MET A 280 13.41 2.31 25.41
CA MET A 280 14.63 1.84 24.73
C MET A 280 15.18 2.90 23.79
N ILE A 281 14.29 3.59 23.09
CA ILE A 281 14.70 4.50 22.04
C ILE A 281 15.18 5.85 22.61
N ASP A 282 14.65 6.27 23.76
CA ASP A 282 15.18 7.37 24.59
C ASP A 282 16.64 7.13 25.05
N GLN A 283 17.16 5.89 24.92
CA GLN A 283 18.51 5.48 25.33
C GLN A 283 19.58 5.71 24.26
N LYS A 284 19.20 6.30 23.11
CA LYS A 284 19.96 6.32 21.84
C LYS A 284 19.92 4.94 21.16
N ILE A 285 19.53 4.92 19.88
CA ILE A 285 19.49 3.71 19.05
C ILE A 285 20.87 3.05 19.04
N ASP A 286 20.93 1.77 19.41
CA ASP A 286 22.02 0.89 19.03
C ASP A 286 21.99 0.69 17.52
N SER A 287 23.06 1.07 16.82
CA SER A 287 23.18 0.91 15.37
C SER A 287 23.74 -0.47 14.98
N ALA A 288 23.64 -1.45 15.89
CA ALA A 288 23.91 -2.85 15.56
C ALA A 288 22.92 -3.31 14.47
N ASP A 289 23.48 -4.02 13.50
CA ASP A 289 22.80 -4.61 12.34
C ASP A 289 23.45 -6.00 12.19
N SER A 290 22.81 -6.97 12.83
CA SER A 290 23.39 -8.29 13.14
C SER A 290 23.44 -9.18 11.92
N ASP A 291 22.50 -9.07 10.98
CA ASP A 291 22.45 -9.84 9.74
C ASP A 291 22.86 -9.06 8.48
N LYS A 292 23.05 -7.74 8.60
CA LYS A 292 23.61 -6.84 7.58
C LYS A 292 22.72 -6.64 6.38
N ASP A 293 21.42 -6.63 6.60
CA ASP A 293 20.42 -6.34 5.57
C ASP A 293 20.20 -4.83 5.36
N GLY A 294 20.69 -4.01 6.30
CA GLY A 294 20.59 -2.55 6.28
C GLY A 294 19.58 -1.95 7.25
N ILE A 295 18.85 -2.77 8.02
CA ILE A 295 17.94 -2.36 9.07
C ILE A 295 18.61 -2.63 10.43
N PRO A 296 18.76 -1.61 11.31
CA PRO A 296 19.28 -1.85 12.65
C PRO A 296 18.37 -2.75 13.50
N ASP A 297 18.96 -3.68 14.26
CA ASP A 297 18.28 -4.70 15.09
C ASP A 297 17.17 -4.09 15.97
N VAL A 298 17.42 -2.88 16.49
CA VAL A 298 16.46 -2.19 17.34
C VAL A 298 15.14 -1.89 16.62
N PHE A 299 15.16 -1.58 15.33
CA PHE A 299 13.95 -1.30 14.56
C PHE A 299 13.20 -2.57 14.18
N GLU A 300 13.92 -3.64 13.90
CA GLU A 300 13.35 -4.95 13.59
C GLU A 300 12.63 -5.55 14.79
N ILE A 301 13.25 -5.45 15.97
CA ILE A 301 12.69 -5.93 17.25
C ILE A 301 11.58 -5.01 17.75
N SER A 302 11.79 -3.68 17.70
CA SER A 302 10.85 -2.71 18.29
C SER A 302 9.69 -2.36 17.37
N GLY A 303 9.81 -2.70 16.09
CA GLY A 303 8.81 -2.46 15.06
C GLY A 303 9.09 -1.20 14.22
N MET A 304 8.97 -1.36 12.91
CA MET A 304 9.07 -0.31 11.89
C MET A 304 7.69 0.23 11.55
N ARG A 305 7.46 1.52 11.84
CA ARG A 305 6.17 2.16 11.63
C ARG A 305 6.06 2.76 10.23
N LEU A 306 5.06 2.32 9.47
CA LEU A 306 4.73 2.84 8.15
C LEU A 306 3.90 4.13 8.22
N SER A 307 3.79 4.84 7.10
CA SER A 307 3.04 6.10 6.98
C SER A 307 1.54 5.97 7.31
N ASN A 308 0.98 4.77 7.18
CA ASN A 308 -0.40 4.43 7.55
C ASN A 308 -0.58 4.00 9.02
N GLY A 309 0.49 4.03 9.82
CA GLY A 309 0.46 3.66 11.23
C GLY A 309 0.60 2.16 11.51
N THR A 310 0.65 1.30 10.48
CA THR A 310 0.97 -0.12 10.61
C THR A 310 2.41 -0.30 11.09
N ILE A 311 2.65 -1.28 11.95
CA ILE A 311 3.98 -1.62 12.46
C ILE A 311 4.39 -2.97 11.87
N ILE A 312 5.54 -3.00 11.19
CA ILE A 312 6.17 -4.20 10.62
C ILE A 312 7.33 -4.64 11.51
N TYR A 313 7.55 -5.95 11.61
CA TYR A 313 8.66 -6.55 12.35
C TYR A 313 9.39 -7.52 11.43
N THR A 314 10.71 -7.61 11.57
CA THR A 314 11.59 -8.53 10.83
C THR A 314 12.48 -9.28 11.82
N ASP A 315 13.20 -10.31 11.37
CA ASP A 315 14.10 -11.09 12.23
C ASP A 315 15.53 -10.55 12.13
N PRO A 316 16.10 -9.93 13.20
CA PRO A 316 17.40 -9.24 13.14
C PRO A 316 18.63 -10.15 12.94
N PHE A 317 18.41 -11.45 12.84
CA PHE A 317 19.47 -12.43 12.55
C PHE A 317 19.24 -13.15 11.23
N ASN A 318 18.24 -12.74 10.45
CA ASN A 318 17.88 -13.32 9.17
C ASN A 318 17.57 -12.22 8.15
N PRO A 319 18.48 -11.95 7.20
CA PRO A 319 18.41 -10.75 6.37
C PRO A 319 17.31 -10.80 5.29
N ASP A 320 16.52 -11.89 5.23
CA ASP A 320 15.42 -12.18 4.28
C ASP A 320 14.36 -12.96 5.07
N THR A 321 13.48 -12.24 5.76
CA THR A 321 12.57 -12.78 6.77
C THR A 321 11.56 -13.78 6.20
N ASP A 322 11.08 -13.58 4.98
CA ASP A 322 10.11 -14.46 4.34
C ASP A 322 10.73 -15.47 3.34
N GLY A 323 12.01 -15.31 3.01
CA GLY A 323 12.77 -16.20 2.14
C GLY A 323 12.33 -16.11 0.69
N ASP A 324 11.87 -14.97 0.19
CA ASP A 324 11.56 -14.73 -1.23
C ASP A 324 12.81 -14.34 -2.04
N GLY A 325 13.88 -13.95 -1.36
CA GLY A 325 15.18 -13.60 -1.93
C GLY A 325 15.37 -12.10 -2.21
N LEU A 326 14.51 -11.23 -1.69
CA LEU A 326 14.79 -9.83 -1.35
C LEU A 326 15.24 -9.75 0.11
N LEU A 327 16.15 -8.82 0.43
CA LEU A 327 16.50 -8.58 1.83
C LEU A 327 15.47 -7.67 2.50
N ASP A 328 15.24 -7.78 3.80
CA ASP A 328 14.22 -6.96 4.46
C ASP A 328 14.53 -5.46 4.31
N GLY A 329 15.81 -5.07 4.39
CA GLY A 329 16.30 -3.73 4.08
C GLY A 329 16.24 -3.29 2.61
N GLU A 330 16.03 -4.20 1.65
CA GLU A 330 15.68 -3.85 0.26
C GLU A 330 14.18 -3.55 0.11
N GLU A 331 13.35 -4.23 0.90
CA GLU A 331 11.90 -4.13 0.90
C GLU A 331 11.37 -2.96 1.72
N ILE A 332 12.07 -2.57 2.79
CA ILE A 332 11.75 -1.40 3.60
C ILE A 332 12.88 -0.38 3.52
N ASP A 333 12.61 0.78 2.93
CA ASP A 333 13.56 1.89 2.94
C ASP A 333 13.59 2.53 4.33
N VAL A 334 14.77 2.53 4.93
CA VAL A 334 15.09 3.35 6.10
C VAL A 334 15.26 4.79 5.61
N ILE A 335 14.15 5.51 5.39
CA ILE A 335 14.14 6.96 5.20
C ILE A 335 13.75 7.58 6.54
N PRO A 336 14.69 8.15 7.31
CA PRO A 336 14.37 9.00 8.45
C PRO A 336 13.57 10.24 8.05
N THR A 337 12.28 10.09 7.75
CA THR A 337 11.45 11.24 7.45
C THR A 337 11.03 11.85 8.77
N PHE A 338 11.85 12.76 9.26
CA PHE A 338 11.55 13.55 10.45
C PHE A 338 10.32 14.40 10.19
N TRP A 339 9.29 14.14 10.98
CA TRP A 339 8.00 14.80 10.88
C TRP A 339 7.76 15.80 12.00
N ILE A 340 7.01 16.85 11.72
CA ILE A 340 6.43 17.73 12.75
C ILE A 340 4.95 17.87 12.39
N ASN A 341 4.07 17.18 13.12
CA ASN A 341 2.62 17.41 13.01
C ASN A 341 2.09 18.11 14.25
N THR A 342 1.11 19.00 14.08
CA THR A 342 0.36 19.58 15.20
C THR A 342 -0.82 18.65 15.50
N ILE A 343 -0.66 17.76 16.46
CA ILE A 343 -1.71 16.81 16.86
C ILE A 343 -2.46 17.35 18.07
N PHE A 344 -3.79 17.24 18.07
CA PHE A 344 -4.60 17.55 19.24
C PHE A 344 -4.62 16.33 20.17
N ASN A 345 -4.08 16.49 21.38
CA ASN A 345 -4.15 15.42 22.38
C ASN A 345 -5.60 15.16 22.83
N LYS A 346 -5.80 14.13 23.66
CA LYS A 346 -7.11 13.76 24.25
C LYS A 346 -7.83 14.92 24.99
N PHE A 347 -7.17 16.06 25.18
CA PHE A 347 -7.67 17.26 25.83
C PHE A 347 -7.79 18.48 24.87
N ASP A 348 -7.78 18.25 23.55
CA ASP A 348 -7.81 19.29 22.49
C ASP A 348 -6.66 20.32 22.60
N VAL A 349 -5.50 19.91 23.11
CA VAL A 349 -4.29 20.75 23.13
C VAL A 349 -3.39 20.38 21.96
N SER A 350 -3.07 21.37 21.12
CA SER A 350 -2.12 21.25 20.01
C SER A 350 -0.71 20.94 20.50
N SER A 351 -0.13 19.83 20.05
CA SER A 351 1.23 19.39 20.36
C SER A 351 1.98 19.05 19.07
N GLU A 352 3.22 19.53 18.94
CA GLU A 352 4.10 19.17 17.82
C GLU A 352 4.73 17.79 18.09
N VAL A 353 4.50 16.81 17.22
CA VAL A 353 5.01 15.42 17.36
C VAL A 353 5.98 15.08 16.24
N ALA A 354 7.09 14.43 16.61
CA ALA A 354 8.10 13.92 15.68
C ALA A 354 8.29 12.39 15.79
N ALA A 355 8.35 11.73 14.64
CA ALA A 355 8.50 10.28 14.50
C ALA A 355 9.40 9.91 13.31
N TYR A 356 9.94 8.70 13.33
CA TYR A 356 10.55 8.05 12.16
C TYR A 356 9.47 7.23 11.47
N ILE A 357 9.33 7.40 10.15
CA ILE A 357 8.38 6.68 9.31
C ILE A 357 9.19 5.90 8.28
N PHE A 358 8.86 4.63 8.09
CA PHE A 358 9.49 3.75 7.12
C PHE A 358 8.62 3.64 5.87
N ASP A 359 9.25 3.60 4.70
CA ASP A 359 8.57 3.42 3.41
C ASP A 359 8.72 1.96 2.98
N MET A 360 7.59 1.28 2.77
CA MET A 360 7.54 -0.13 2.38
C MET A 360 7.38 -0.25 0.86
N LYS A 361 8.22 -1.07 0.21
CA LYS A 361 8.16 -1.42 -1.21
C LYS A 361 7.48 -2.77 -1.44
N SER A 362 7.71 -3.72 -0.55
CA SER A 362 7.02 -5.00 -0.35
C SER A 362 7.04 -5.32 1.14
N ASN A 363 6.19 -6.24 1.59
CA ASN A 363 6.07 -6.65 2.96
C ASN A 363 7.08 -7.79 3.25
N PRO A 364 8.12 -7.56 4.07
CA PRO A 364 9.20 -8.53 4.32
C PRO A 364 8.78 -9.79 5.09
N ASN A 365 7.49 -9.93 5.38
CA ASN A 365 6.91 -11.13 6.00
C ASN A 365 6.06 -11.94 5.02
N MET A 366 5.99 -11.55 3.74
CA MET A 366 5.10 -12.11 2.73
C MET A 366 5.79 -12.15 1.38
N LYS A 367 6.11 -13.35 0.89
CA LYS A 367 6.76 -13.54 -0.41
C LYS A 367 6.06 -12.91 -1.62
N ASP A 368 4.77 -12.66 -1.48
CA ASP A 368 3.86 -12.12 -2.49
C ASP A 368 2.95 -11.16 -1.71
N THR A 369 3.33 -9.89 -1.70
CA THR A 369 2.77 -8.89 -0.81
C THR A 369 1.34 -8.53 -1.17
N ASP A 370 1.03 -8.44 -2.46
CA ASP A 370 -0.30 -8.09 -2.93
C ASP A 370 -1.20 -9.30 -3.17
N GLY A 371 -0.64 -10.51 -3.20
CA GLY A 371 -1.35 -11.77 -3.27
C GLY A 371 -1.78 -12.15 -4.68
N ASP A 372 -1.19 -11.57 -5.72
CA ASP A 372 -1.56 -11.81 -7.12
C ASP A 372 -0.95 -13.11 -7.70
N GLY A 373 -0.07 -13.76 -6.94
CA GLY A 373 0.57 -15.03 -7.25
C GLY A 373 1.97 -14.88 -7.85
N ILE A 374 2.52 -13.67 -7.96
CA ILE A 374 3.90 -13.39 -8.33
C ILE A 374 4.69 -13.06 -7.04
N SER A 375 5.91 -13.59 -6.91
CA SER A 375 6.77 -13.26 -5.77
C SER A 375 7.24 -11.80 -5.86
N ASP A 376 7.38 -11.10 -4.74
CA ASP A 376 7.76 -9.68 -4.72
C ASP A 376 9.09 -9.43 -5.45
N LYS A 377 10.05 -10.34 -5.31
CA LYS A 377 11.29 -10.34 -6.10
C LYS A 377 11.10 -10.15 -7.60
N ASP A 378 10.10 -10.81 -8.17
CA ASP A 378 9.81 -10.84 -9.61
C ASP A 378 8.67 -9.87 -9.99
N ASP A 379 7.92 -9.36 -9.01
CA ASP A 379 6.76 -8.50 -9.22
C ASP A 379 7.17 -7.03 -9.47
N PRO A 380 6.84 -6.43 -10.64
CA PRO A 380 7.03 -5.01 -10.87
C PRO A 380 6.07 -4.11 -10.08
N LEU A 381 4.98 -4.66 -9.53
CA LEU A 381 3.89 -3.96 -8.86
C LEU A 381 3.60 -4.48 -7.43
N LYS A 382 4.62 -4.93 -6.68
CA LYS A 382 4.62 -5.49 -5.30
C LYS A 382 3.52 -5.09 -4.29
N LEU A 383 2.89 -3.92 -4.43
CA LEU A 383 1.83 -3.41 -3.53
C LEU A 383 0.44 -3.35 -4.20
N ILE A 384 0.30 -3.75 -5.46
CA ILE A 384 -0.87 -3.54 -6.33
C ILE A 384 -1.18 -4.81 -7.12
N PHE A 385 -2.16 -5.56 -6.63
CA PHE A 385 -2.66 -6.79 -7.24
C PHE A 385 -2.95 -6.63 -8.76
N GLY A 386 -2.22 -7.37 -9.62
CA GLY A 386 -2.12 -7.00 -11.05
C GLY A 386 -1.92 -8.11 -12.10
N TYR A 387 -2.37 -9.36 -11.86
CA TYR A 387 -2.10 -10.48 -12.78
C TYR A 387 -3.21 -10.79 -13.82
N ASN A 388 -2.93 -10.61 -15.13
CA ASN A 388 -3.79 -11.17 -16.20
C ASN A 388 -3.48 -12.66 -16.44
N LYS A 389 -4.48 -13.52 -16.32
CA LYS A 389 -4.35 -14.96 -16.58
C LYS A 389 -4.60 -15.31 -18.05
N ARG A 390 -3.90 -16.33 -18.55
CA ARG A 390 -4.22 -17.00 -19.83
C ARG A 390 -5.59 -17.71 -19.76
N LEU A 391 -6.35 -17.62 -20.83
CA LEU A 391 -7.56 -18.41 -21.01
C LEU A 391 -7.20 -19.89 -21.11
N THR A 392 -8.08 -20.76 -20.60
CA THR A 392 -7.93 -22.21 -20.70
C THR A 392 -9.02 -22.78 -21.59
N GLU A 393 -8.72 -23.85 -22.30
CA GLU A 393 -9.71 -24.58 -23.12
C GLU A 393 -10.90 -25.07 -22.29
N GLU A 394 -10.70 -25.31 -20.99
CA GLU A 394 -11.76 -25.72 -20.07
C GLU A 394 -12.89 -24.69 -19.94
N ASN A 395 -12.57 -23.39 -20.02
CA ASN A 395 -13.56 -22.31 -19.86
C ASN A 395 -14.15 -21.79 -21.17
N LYS A 396 -13.67 -22.28 -22.33
CA LYS A 396 -14.02 -21.76 -23.65
C LYS A 396 -15.50 -21.82 -23.96
N SER A 397 -16.15 -22.95 -23.66
CA SER A 397 -17.58 -23.13 -23.91
C SER A 397 -18.45 -22.21 -23.05
N GLU A 398 -18.11 -22.04 -21.77
CA GLU A 398 -18.85 -21.17 -20.85
C GLU A 398 -18.71 -19.69 -21.24
N LEU A 399 -17.48 -19.25 -21.54
CA LEU A 399 -17.21 -17.90 -22.01
C LEU A 399 -17.96 -17.60 -23.32
N TYR A 400 -17.98 -18.54 -24.26
CA TYR A 400 -18.75 -18.41 -25.49
C TYR A 400 -20.24 -18.19 -25.22
N GLU A 401 -20.87 -18.98 -24.35
CA GLU A 401 -22.31 -18.86 -24.05
C GLU A 401 -22.66 -17.50 -23.43
N GLU A 402 -21.83 -17.00 -22.52
CA GLU A 402 -22.03 -15.69 -21.89
C GLU A 402 -21.87 -14.54 -22.90
N ILE A 403 -20.81 -14.59 -23.71
CA ILE A 403 -20.56 -13.59 -24.75
C ILE A 403 -21.66 -13.61 -25.82
N GLU A 404 -22.05 -14.78 -26.32
CA GLU A 404 -23.14 -14.92 -27.30
C GLU A 404 -24.46 -14.35 -26.76
N THR A 405 -24.77 -14.64 -25.49
CA THR A 405 -25.95 -14.09 -24.84
C THR A 405 -25.89 -12.56 -24.75
N GLN A 406 -24.73 -12.02 -24.40
CA GLN A 406 -24.54 -10.58 -24.26
C GLN A 406 -24.57 -9.85 -25.61
N ILE A 407 -23.86 -10.39 -26.61
CA ILE A 407 -23.90 -9.92 -28.00
C ILE A 407 -25.34 -9.90 -28.48
N ASN A 408 -26.13 -10.95 -28.30
CA ASN A 408 -27.53 -10.97 -28.76
C ASN A 408 -28.41 -9.88 -28.10
N LYS A 409 -28.13 -9.48 -26.85
CA LYS A 409 -28.82 -8.35 -26.21
C LYS A 409 -28.44 -7.02 -26.86
N ASP A 410 -27.16 -6.81 -27.10
CA ASP A 410 -26.62 -5.57 -27.65
C ASP A 410 -26.91 -5.45 -29.16
N PHE A 411 -26.96 -6.57 -29.89
CA PHE A 411 -27.15 -6.67 -31.34
C PHE A 411 -28.60 -6.75 -31.81
N ASN A 412 -29.58 -7.07 -30.96
CA ASN A 412 -31.01 -7.08 -31.34
C ASN A 412 -31.50 -5.71 -31.88
N TRP A 413 -30.84 -4.61 -31.54
CA TRP A 413 -31.07 -3.28 -32.12
C TRP A 413 -30.20 -3.01 -33.37
N ILE A 414 -28.98 -3.54 -33.41
CA ILE A 414 -28.00 -3.35 -34.50
C ILE A 414 -28.45 -4.09 -35.78
N MET A 415 -29.01 -5.30 -35.64
CA MET A 415 -29.59 -6.05 -36.77
C MET A 415 -30.84 -5.38 -37.39
N GLN A 416 -31.46 -4.41 -36.73
CA GLN A 416 -32.51 -3.59 -37.35
C GLN A 416 -31.94 -2.54 -38.32
N HIS A 417 -30.61 -2.34 -38.36
CA HIS A 417 -29.96 -1.23 -39.07
C HIS A 417 -28.62 -1.56 -39.78
N LYS A 418 -28.04 -2.76 -39.63
CA LYS A 418 -26.80 -3.21 -40.30
C LYS A 418 -26.87 -4.67 -40.76
N ASN A 419 -26.16 -5.00 -41.84
CA ASN A 419 -25.98 -6.38 -42.30
C ASN A 419 -25.07 -7.18 -41.34
N ILE A 420 -25.23 -8.50 -41.34
CA ILE A 420 -24.49 -9.44 -40.51
C ILE A 420 -23.02 -9.48 -40.98
N GLY A 421 -22.06 -9.24 -40.07
CA GLY A 421 -20.63 -9.37 -40.34
C GLY A 421 -20.18 -10.83 -40.49
N TYR A 422 -19.04 -11.05 -41.16
CA TYR A 422 -18.56 -12.39 -41.59
C TYR A 422 -18.29 -13.37 -40.44
N TYR A 423 -17.70 -12.90 -39.35
CA TYR A 423 -17.28 -13.74 -38.23
C TYR A 423 -18.44 -14.02 -37.29
N SER A 424 -18.77 -15.29 -37.05
CA SER A 424 -19.64 -15.64 -35.93
C SER A 424 -18.98 -15.31 -34.59
N THR A 425 -19.74 -15.30 -33.50
CA THR A 425 -19.18 -15.13 -32.16
C THR A 425 -18.15 -16.22 -31.84
N MET A 426 -18.39 -17.46 -32.30
CA MET A 426 -17.43 -18.55 -32.11
C MET A 426 -16.12 -18.27 -32.87
N ASP A 427 -16.20 -17.81 -34.12
CA ASP A 427 -14.99 -17.45 -34.89
C ASP A 427 -14.19 -16.35 -34.18
N CYS A 428 -14.87 -15.36 -33.59
CA CYS A 428 -14.21 -14.30 -32.82
C CYS A 428 -13.53 -14.85 -31.56
N ILE A 429 -14.19 -15.75 -30.82
CA ILE A 429 -13.63 -16.39 -29.64
C ILE A 429 -12.44 -17.28 -30.02
N ASP A 430 -12.52 -18.03 -31.12
CA ASP A 430 -11.42 -18.84 -31.62
C ASP A 430 -10.17 -17.99 -31.93
N ILE A 431 -10.34 -16.86 -32.64
CA ILE A 431 -9.25 -15.92 -32.91
C ILE A 431 -8.65 -15.37 -31.61
N ILE A 432 -9.48 -15.01 -30.62
CA ILE A 432 -8.99 -14.53 -29.31
C ILE A 432 -8.19 -15.61 -28.58
N TYR A 433 -8.65 -16.86 -28.60
CA TYR A 433 -7.94 -17.99 -27.99
C TYR A 433 -6.61 -18.30 -28.67
N GLU A 434 -6.59 -18.29 -30.01
CA GLU A 434 -5.38 -18.52 -30.80
C GLU A 434 -4.29 -17.48 -30.50
N ASN A 435 -4.68 -16.25 -30.17
CA ASN A 435 -3.77 -15.15 -29.86
C ASN A 435 -3.65 -14.87 -28.35
N ASP A 436 -4.24 -15.68 -27.47
CA ASP A 436 -4.39 -15.38 -26.05
C ASP A 436 -3.04 -15.27 -25.32
N GLU A 437 -2.07 -16.11 -25.70
CA GLU A 437 -0.71 -16.06 -25.18
C GLU A 437 -0.07 -14.68 -25.45
N PHE A 438 -0.10 -14.23 -26.70
CA PHE A 438 0.44 -12.93 -27.10
C PHE A 438 -0.33 -11.78 -26.45
N ILE A 439 -1.67 -11.83 -26.45
CA ILE A 439 -2.52 -10.82 -25.79
C ILE A 439 -2.15 -10.69 -24.31
N THR A 440 -1.96 -11.81 -23.62
CA THR A 440 -1.59 -11.83 -22.19
C THR A 440 -0.22 -11.19 -21.99
N GLU A 441 0.77 -11.53 -22.84
CA GLU A 441 2.12 -10.96 -22.77
C GLU A 441 2.11 -9.44 -22.92
N ILE A 442 1.44 -8.90 -23.96
CA ILE A 442 1.39 -7.45 -24.17
C ILE A 442 0.59 -6.73 -23.08
N CYS A 443 -0.49 -7.32 -22.57
CA CYS A 443 -1.31 -6.68 -21.54
C CYS A 443 -0.56 -6.59 -20.21
N ASN A 444 0.22 -7.63 -19.87
CA ASN A 444 1.11 -7.60 -18.71
C ASN A 444 2.26 -6.59 -18.92
N LYS A 445 2.87 -6.54 -20.11
CA LYS A 445 3.88 -5.52 -20.46
C LYS A 445 3.36 -4.09 -20.27
N TYR A 446 2.10 -3.83 -20.56
CA TYR A 446 1.47 -2.50 -20.49
C TYR A 446 0.66 -2.24 -19.22
N LEU A 447 0.60 -3.20 -18.29
CA LEU A 447 -0.25 -3.15 -17.09
C LEU A 447 -1.72 -2.84 -17.42
N LEU A 448 -2.19 -3.30 -18.58
CA LEU A 448 -3.53 -3.06 -19.09
C LEU A 448 -4.43 -4.26 -18.76
N PRO A 449 -5.68 -4.06 -18.29
CA PRO A 449 -6.62 -5.15 -18.14
C PRO A 449 -6.86 -5.85 -19.48
N LYS A 450 -6.53 -7.13 -19.55
CA LYS A 450 -6.64 -7.97 -20.76
C LYS A 450 -8.05 -7.95 -21.36
N ALA A 451 -9.06 -7.83 -20.50
CA ALA A 451 -10.46 -7.71 -20.91
C ALA A 451 -10.72 -6.48 -21.81
N ALA A 452 -9.95 -5.40 -21.69
CA ALA A 452 -10.09 -4.22 -22.54
C ALA A 452 -9.70 -4.53 -24.00
N VAL A 453 -8.56 -5.21 -24.20
CA VAL A 453 -8.11 -5.60 -25.55
C VAL A 453 -9.06 -6.63 -26.15
N GLN A 454 -9.42 -7.68 -25.40
CA GLN A 454 -10.31 -8.74 -25.89
C GLN A 454 -11.71 -8.22 -26.27
N SER A 455 -12.28 -7.31 -25.47
CA SER A 455 -13.59 -6.73 -25.76
C SER A 455 -13.60 -5.86 -27.02
N ILE A 456 -12.51 -5.12 -27.29
CA ILE A 456 -12.33 -4.38 -28.55
C ILE A 456 -12.20 -5.35 -29.72
N LEU A 457 -11.31 -6.34 -29.65
CA LEU A 457 -11.12 -7.32 -30.72
C LEU A 457 -12.43 -8.04 -31.07
N LEU A 458 -13.16 -8.50 -30.06
CA LEU A 458 -14.48 -9.12 -30.23
C LEU A 458 -15.45 -8.17 -30.96
N ARG A 459 -15.48 -6.90 -30.58
CA ARG A 459 -16.40 -5.91 -31.15
C ARG A 459 -16.08 -5.63 -32.63
N GLU A 460 -14.81 -5.42 -32.94
CA GLU A 460 -14.38 -5.09 -34.30
C GLU A 460 -14.52 -6.29 -35.24
N LEU A 461 -14.09 -7.49 -34.83
CA LEU A 461 -14.29 -8.72 -35.60
C LEU A 461 -15.76 -8.99 -35.88
N ARG A 462 -16.64 -8.81 -34.88
CA ARG A 462 -18.06 -9.09 -35.05
C ARG A 462 -18.76 -8.09 -35.97
N CYS A 463 -18.23 -6.88 -36.10
CA CYS A 463 -18.76 -5.85 -37.00
C CYS A 463 -18.13 -5.84 -38.39
N TYR A 464 -17.08 -6.64 -38.63
CA TYR A 464 -16.38 -6.72 -39.92
C TYR A 464 -17.29 -7.26 -41.04
N ASP A 465 -17.44 -6.51 -42.13
CA ASP A 465 -18.30 -6.87 -43.26
C ASP A 465 -17.67 -6.55 -44.64
N VAL A 466 -18.44 -6.83 -45.71
CA VAL A 466 -17.98 -6.65 -47.10
C VAL A 466 -17.55 -5.22 -47.45
N MET A 467 -18.08 -4.22 -46.74
CA MET A 467 -17.72 -2.82 -46.98
C MET A 467 -16.31 -2.51 -46.50
N ASP A 468 -15.81 -3.25 -45.51
CA ASP A 468 -14.42 -3.14 -45.05
C ASP A 468 -13.47 -3.69 -46.12
N ASP A 469 -13.76 -4.88 -46.69
CA ASP A 469 -12.99 -5.44 -47.82
C ASP A 469 -12.96 -4.48 -49.04
N ILE A 470 -14.09 -3.84 -49.33
CA ILE A 470 -14.18 -2.85 -50.41
C ILE A 470 -13.33 -1.63 -50.08
N ALA A 471 -13.40 -1.11 -48.85
CA ALA A 471 -12.59 0.02 -48.41
C ALA A 471 -11.10 -0.28 -48.55
N ASP A 472 -10.68 -1.46 -48.12
CA ASP A 472 -9.28 -1.89 -48.17
C ASP A 472 -8.77 -2.06 -49.59
N SER A 473 -9.62 -2.62 -50.47
CA SER A 473 -9.29 -2.73 -51.89
C SER A 473 -9.10 -1.36 -52.55
N LEU A 474 -9.90 -0.36 -52.17
CA LEU A 474 -9.77 1.00 -52.69
C LEU A 474 -8.47 1.68 -52.22
N VAL A 475 -8.07 1.46 -50.96
CA VAL A 475 -6.80 1.98 -50.42
C VAL A 475 -5.60 1.32 -51.11
N ALA A 476 -5.62 -0.01 -51.30
CA ALA A 476 -4.57 -0.70 -52.04
C ALA A 476 -4.45 -0.24 -53.50
N GLN A 477 -5.59 0.00 -54.17
CA GLN A 477 -5.61 0.60 -55.51
C GLN A 477 -5.02 2.01 -55.53
N GLN A 478 -5.25 2.78 -54.47
CA GLN A 478 -4.70 4.11 -54.33
C GLN A 478 -3.17 4.10 -54.17
N PHE A 479 -2.60 3.20 -53.38
CA PHE A 479 -1.14 3.05 -53.30
C PHE A 479 -0.53 2.63 -54.64
N ALA A 480 -1.15 1.67 -55.33
CA ALA A 480 -0.72 1.29 -56.67
C ALA A 480 -0.71 2.48 -57.67
N TYR A 481 -1.71 3.36 -57.59
CA TYR A 481 -1.76 4.60 -58.36
C TYR A 481 -0.61 5.55 -57.99
N LEU A 482 -0.31 5.74 -56.71
CA LEU A 482 0.76 6.62 -56.25
C LEU A 482 2.14 6.17 -56.75
N TYR A 483 2.41 4.86 -56.75
CA TYR A 483 3.63 4.31 -57.38
C TYR A 483 3.71 4.61 -58.87
N LEU A 484 2.60 4.52 -59.62
CA LEU A 484 2.58 4.85 -61.05
C LEU A 484 2.85 6.35 -61.26
N VAL A 485 2.30 7.22 -60.41
CA VAL A 485 2.55 8.67 -60.46
C VAL A 485 4.02 8.97 -60.16
N GLU A 486 4.60 8.35 -59.13
CA GLU A 486 6.02 8.51 -58.81
C GLU A 486 6.92 8.02 -59.95
N LEU A 487 6.63 6.84 -60.51
CA LEU A 487 7.34 6.30 -61.67
C LEU A 487 7.27 7.25 -62.88
N TYR A 488 6.09 7.82 -63.16
CA TYR A 488 5.90 8.81 -64.22
C TYR A 488 6.76 10.06 -63.95
N ASN A 489 6.71 10.61 -62.74
CA ASN A 489 7.45 11.82 -62.36
C ASN A 489 8.98 11.63 -62.42
N ASN A 490 9.46 10.42 -62.09
CA ASN A 490 10.87 10.07 -62.13
C ASN A 490 11.36 9.62 -63.53
N SER A 491 10.45 9.45 -64.49
CA SER A 491 10.78 9.06 -65.87
C SER A 491 11.23 10.25 -66.71
N SER A 492 12.01 9.99 -67.76
CA SER A 492 12.39 11.01 -68.74
C SER A 492 11.19 11.49 -69.56
N TRP A 493 11.27 12.71 -70.13
CA TRP A 493 10.17 13.34 -70.86
C TRP A 493 9.59 12.49 -72.01
N TYR A 494 10.42 11.69 -72.70
CA TYR A 494 9.95 10.84 -73.79
C TYR A 494 9.26 9.57 -73.28
N GLN A 495 9.67 9.04 -72.11
CA GLN A 495 8.99 7.94 -71.44
C GLN A 495 7.62 8.39 -70.93
N GLN A 496 7.54 9.59 -70.33
CA GLN A 496 6.27 10.20 -69.92
C GLN A 496 5.28 10.33 -71.09
N LEU A 497 5.77 10.73 -72.27
CA LEU A 497 4.95 10.86 -73.47
C LEU A 497 4.43 9.51 -74.01
N ILE A 498 5.21 8.43 -73.84
CA ILE A 498 4.82 7.07 -74.23
C ILE A 498 3.82 6.46 -73.24
N MET A 499 4.06 6.65 -71.94
CA MET A 499 3.26 6.04 -70.87
C MET A 499 1.93 6.74 -70.65
N GLY A 500 1.88 8.07 -70.83
CA GLY A 500 0.74 8.89 -70.42
C GLY A 500 0.70 9.10 -68.89
N TYR A 501 0.02 10.15 -68.44
CA TYR A 501 -0.18 10.37 -67.00
C TYR A 501 -1.15 9.31 -66.46
N PRO A 502 -0.86 8.66 -65.31
CA PRO A 502 -1.73 7.62 -64.76
C PRO A 502 -3.15 8.14 -64.44
N ASP A 503 -4.16 7.32 -64.72
CA ASP A 503 -5.56 7.62 -64.37
C ASP A 503 -5.80 7.39 -62.87
N MET A 504 -6.40 8.37 -62.20
CA MET A 504 -6.75 8.28 -60.78
C MET A 504 -7.89 7.26 -60.57
N PRO A 505 -7.78 6.35 -59.59
CA PRO A 505 -8.86 5.41 -59.27
C PRO A 505 -10.08 6.17 -58.73
N VAL A 506 -11.27 5.79 -59.20
CA VAL A 506 -12.55 6.33 -58.72
C VAL A 506 -13.45 5.16 -58.32
N PRO A 507 -13.92 5.09 -57.05
CA PRO A 507 -13.77 6.10 -55.99
C PRO A 507 -12.36 6.13 -55.38
N TYR A 508 -12.00 7.31 -54.84
CA TYR A 508 -10.72 7.59 -54.21
C TYR A 508 -10.82 7.42 -52.68
N ARG A 509 -9.86 6.72 -52.07
CA ARG A 509 -9.79 6.51 -50.62
C ARG A 509 -8.34 6.44 -50.15
N GLU A 510 -8.00 7.25 -49.15
CA GLU A 510 -6.62 7.37 -48.65
C GLU A 510 -6.30 6.48 -47.46
N ASP A 511 -7.32 6.09 -46.68
CA ASP A 511 -7.16 5.30 -45.47
C ASP A 511 -8.42 4.44 -45.22
N SER A 512 -8.21 3.31 -44.53
CA SER A 512 -9.25 2.41 -44.05
C SER A 512 -8.82 1.79 -42.72
N SER A 513 -9.81 1.40 -41.93
CA SER A 513 -9.59 0.61 -40.72
C SER A 513 -9.26 -0.81 -41.12
N VAL A 514 -8.14 -1.37 -40.65
CA VAL A 514 -7.67 -2.70 -41.07
C VAL A 514 -7.26 -3.61 -39.91
N GLY A 515 -7.18 -4.92 -40.22
CA GLY A 515 -6.82 -5.98 -39.28
C GLY A 515 -7.90 -6.27 -38.23
N TYR A 516 -7.58 -7.10 -37.24
CA TYR A 516 -8.54 -7.55 -36.22
C TYR A 516 -9.11 -6.42 -35.34
N GLY A 517 -8.30 -5.40 -35.05
CA GLY A 517 -8.68 -4.23 -34.27
C GLY A 517 -9.25 -3.08 -35.12
N GLN A 518 -9.34 -3.22 -36.45
CA GLN A 518 -9.94 -2.22 -37.34
C GLN A 518 -9.40 -0.80 -37.10
N ILE A 519 -8.07 -0.64 -37.16
CA ILE A 519 -7.37 0.60 -36.80
C ILE A 519 -7.07 1.41 -38.07
N LEU A 520 -7.35 2.71 -38.05
CA LEU A 520 -6.93 3.66 -39.08
C LEU A 520 -5.42 3.92 -39.00
N THR A 521 -4.77 4.04 -40.16
CA THR A 521 -3.34 4.38 -40.27
C THR A 521 -3.02 5.69 -39.56
N GLU A 522 -3.89 6.69 -39.70
CA GLU A 522 -3.72 7.99 -39.02
C GLU A 522 -3.67 7.83 -37.49
N THR A 523 -4.53 6.99 -36.93
CA THR A 523 -4.59 6.72 -35.49
C THR A 523 -3.35 5.96 -35.02
N ALA A 524 -2.89 4.98 -35.81
CA ALA A 524 -1.70 4.21 -35.49
C ALA A 524 -0.44 5.09 -35.49
N ILE A 525 -0.24 5.92 -36.51
CA ILE A 525 0.92 6.84 -36.58
C ILE A 525 0.93 7.80 -35.39
N LYS A 526 -0.19 8.42 -35.05
CA LYS A 526 -0.29 9.32 -33.87
C LYS A 526 0.05 8.59 -32.57
N THR A 527 -0.41 7.35 -32.43
CA THR A 527 -0.19 6.52 -31.26
C THR A 527 1.28 6.11 -31.14
N LEU A 528 1.90 5.66 -32.25
CA LEU A 528 3.31 5.26 -32.30
C LEU A 528 4.24 6.43 -31.99
N ASN A 529 3.99 7.60 -32.59
CA ASN A 529 4.79 8.80 -32.34
C ASN A 529 4.67 9.26 -30.87
N TRP A 530 3.47 9.16 -30.28
CA TRP A 530 3.27 9.41 -28.85
C TRP A 530 4.04 8.40 -27.97
N TYR A 531 3.94 7.12 -28.28
CA TYR A 531 4.53 6.04 -27.49
C TYR A 531 6.07 6.09 -27.52
N TYR A 532 6.65 6.20 -28.71
CA TYR A 532 8.10 6.28 -28.90
C TYR A 532 8.69 7.68 -28.66
N LYS A 533 7.85 8.69 -28.41
CA LYS A 533 8.25 10.11 -28.24
C LYS A 533 9.13 10.59 -29.41
N SER A 534 8.69 10.26 -30.62
CA SER A 534 9.42 10.49 -31.88
C SER A 534 8.47 10.94 -32.98
N ASP A 535 8.98 11.60 -34.01
CA ASP A 535 8.26 11.87 -35.26
C ASP A 535 8.73 10.92 -36.38
N ASN A 536 8.77 9.62 -36.07
CA ASN A 536 9.35 8.61 -36.96
C ASN A 536 8.50 8.35 -38.21
N TYR A 537 7.20 8.63 -38.14
CA TYR A 537 6.27 8.45 -39.25
C TYR A 537 5.42 9.72 -39.44
N ASP A 538 5.25 10.15 -40.68
CA ASP A 538 4.42 11.30 -41.08
C ASP A 538 3.22 10.83 -41.91
N TYR A 539 2.00 11.04 -41.41
CA TYR A 539 0.78 10.66 -42.14
C TYR A 539 0.63 11.39 -43.48
N THR A 540 1.27 12.56 -43.67
CA THR A 540 1.22 13.26 -44.95
C THR A 540 2.13 12.63 -46.01
N ASP A 541 3.11 11.81 -45.60
CA ASP A 541 3.88 10.95 -46.50
C ASP A 541 3.09 9.67 -46.79
N TRP A 542 2.86 9.39 -48.07
CA TRP A 542 2.09 8.22 -48.47
C TRP A 542 2.89 6.91 -48.33
N HIS A 543 4.22 6.95 -48.33
CA HIS A 543 5.05 5.77 -48.07
C HIS A 543 4.93 5.31 -46.61
N ASP A 544 4.96 6.26 -45.68
CA ASP A 544 4.74 5.98 -44.25
C ASP A 544 3.32 5.46 -44.01
N ARG A 545 2.32 6.05 -44.69
CA ARG A 545 0.95 5.53 -44.66
C ARG A 545 0.86 4.11 -45.17
N GLU A 546 1.42 3.82 -46.35
CA GLU A 546 1.40 2.48 -46.93
C GLU A 546 2.08 1.47 -46.01
N TYR A 547 3.25 1.80 -45.49
CA TYR A 547 4.02 0.94 -44.61
C TYR A 547 3.23 0.56 -43.35
N ILE A 548 2.64 1.54 -42.67
CA ILE A 548 1.85 1.29 -41.46
C ILE A 548 0.53 0.60 -41.80
N TRP A 549 -0.12 0.94 -42.91
CA TRP A 549 -1.38 0.33 -43.33
C TRP A 549 -1.20 -1.17 -43.60
N TYR A 550 -0.18 -1.57 -44.35
CA TYR A 550 0.10 -2.99 -44.60
C TYR A 550 0.54 -3.73 -43.32
N LYS A 551 1.29 -3.09 -42.42
CA LYS A 551 1.59 -3.69 -41.11
C LYS A 551 0.33 -3.96 -40.30
N LEU A 552 -0.56 -2.98 -40.18
CA LEU A 552 -1.83 -3.16 -39.48
C LEU A 552 -2.69 -4.24 -40.13
N LYS A 553 -2.66 -4.36 -41.46
CA LYS A 553 -3.51 -5.27 -42.22
C LYS A 553 -3.00 -6.72 -42.21
N ASP A 554 -1.70 -6.94 -42.38
CA ASP A 554 -1.12 -8.25 -42.67
C ASP A 554 -0.37 -8.85 -41.46
N GLU A 555 0.03 -8.04 -40.47
CA GLU A 555 0.71 -8.51 -39.26
C GLU A 555 -0.25 -8.50 -38.04
N ASN A 556 -0.87 -9.66 -37.76
CA ASN A 556 -1.88 -9.80 -36.70
C ASN A 556 -1.37 -9.36 -35.31
N GLU A 557 -0.16 -9.78 -34.92
CA GLU A 557 0.45 -9.42 -33.64
C GLU A 557 0.66 -7.90 -33.54
N PHE A 558 1.15 -7.26 -34.60
CA PHE A 558 1.29 -5.81 -34.65
C PHE A 558 -0.06 -5.11 -34.51
N ASN A 559 -1.10 -5.60 -35.20
CA ASN A 559 -2.45 -5.05 -35.08
C ASN A 559 -3.01 -5.17 -33.66
N ILE A 560 -2.85 -6.34 -33.02
CA ILE A 560 -3.28 -6.59 -31.63
C ILE A 560 -2.51 -5.71 -30.64
N GLU A 561 -1.19 -5.58 -30.79
CA GLU A 561 -0.39 -4.67 -29.96
C GLU A 561 -0.84 -3.21 -30.12
N MET A 562 -1.15 -2.81 -31.35
CA MET A 562 -1.69 -1.48 -31.64
C MET A 562 -3.05 -1.23 -30.97
N VAL A 563 -3.90 -2.25 -30.78
CA VAL A 563 -5.15 -2.09 -29.99
C VAL A 563 -4.83 -1.62 -28.56
N ALA A 564 -3.87 -2.27 -27.90
CA ALA A 564 -3.46 -1.92 -26.54
C ALA A 564 -2.89 -0.49 -26.49
N LEU A 565 -1.99 -0.14 -27.41
CA LEU A 565 -1.40 1.20 -27.48
C LEU A 565 -2.44 2.30 -27.74
N VAL A 566 -3.44 2.04 -28.61
CA VAL A 566 -4.51 3.00 -28.89
C VAL A 566 -5.41 3.19 -27.67
N LEU A 567 -5.69 2.13 -26.89
CA LEU A 567 -6.42 2.26 -25.62
C LEU A 567 -5.65 3.14 -24.63
N MET A 568 -4.34 2.92 -24.48
CA MET A 568 -3.48 3.73 -23.61
C MET A 568 -3.41 5.20 -24.05
N TRP A 569 -3.22 5.45 -25.35
CA TRP A 569 -3.21 6.79 -25.92
C TRP A 569 -4.58 7.48 -25.73
N GLY A 570 -5.66 6.73 -25.96
CA GLY A 570 -7.03 7.18 -25.75
C GLY A 570 -7.30 7.59 -24.29
N ALA A 571 -6.87 6.77 -23.33
CA ALA A 571 -6.94 7.10 -21.91
C ALA A 571 -6.20 8.41 -21.58
N LYS A 572 -4.98 8.58 -22.10
CA LYS A 572 -4.21 9.82 -21.95
C LYS A 572 -4.91 11.03 -22.56
N GLU A 573 -5.54 10.89 -23.73
CA GLU A 573 -6.31 11.96 -24.37
C GLU A 573 -7.56 12.36 -23.57
N GLU A 574 -8.15 11.41 -22.84
CA GLU A 574 -9.25 11.63 -21.90
C GLU A 574 -8.77 12.03 -20.50
N LYS A 575 -7.45 12.26 -20.32
CA LYS A 575 -6.79 12.69 -19.07
C LYS A 575 -6.99 11.72 -17.90
N LEU A 576 -7.06 10.43 -18.22
CA LEU A 576 -7.05 9.36 -17.22
C LEU A 576 -5.62 9.06 -16.76
N THR A 577 -5.48 8.45 -15.58
CA THR A 577 -4.18 7.99 -15.06
C THR A 577 -3.66 6.82 -15.88
N ASN A 578 -2.40 6.43 -15.69
CA ASN A 578 -1.86 5.19 -16.26
C ASN A 578 -2.07 3.97 -15.34
N ASP A 579 -2.89 4.11 -14.30
CA ASP A 579 -3.24 3.07 -13.34
C ASP A 579 -4.57 2.43 -13.76
N TYR A 580 -4.49 1.62 -14.82
CA TYR A 580 -5.64 1.06 -15.52
C TYR A 580 -6.46 0.09 -14.66
N TRP A 581 -5.84 -0.55 -13.66
CA TRP A 581 -6.50 -1.48 -12.75
C TRP A 581 -7.40 -0.79 -11.72
N ASN A 582 -7.11 0.47 -11.40
CA ASN A 582 -7.95 1.30 -10.52
C ASN A 582 -9.00 2.14 -11.26
N TYR A 583 -9.22 1.88 -12.55
CA TYR A 583 -10.24 2.59 -13.30
C TYR A 583 -11.64 2.33 -12.78
N SER A 584 -12.38 3.40 -12.54
CA SER A 584 -13.82 3.30 -12.27
C SER A 584 -14.57 2.79 -13.50
N TYR A 585 -15.81 2.33 -13.30
CA TYR A 585 -16.76 2.03 -14.38
C TYR A 585 -16.75 3.11 -15.49
N ASN A 586 -16.75 4.39 -15.11
CA ASN A 586 -16.78 5.49 -16.06
C ASN A 586 -15.46 5.65 -16.81
N ASP A 587 -14.34 5.35 -16.18
CA ASP A 587 -13.01 5.50 -16.79
C ASP A 587 -12.74 4.39 -17.79
N ILE A 588 -13.16 3.15 -17.49
CA ILE A 588 -13.16 2.05 -18.46
C ILE A 588 -14.03 2.42 -19.67
N ILE A 589 -15.24 2.93 -19.47
CA ILE A 589 -16.11 3.36 -20.57
C ILE A 589 -15.47 4.48 -21.39
N LYS A 590 -14.87 5.51 -20.76
CA LYS A 590 -14.19 6.58 -21.50
C LYS A 590 -13.05 6.03 -22.36
N MET A 591 -12.24 5.14 -21.79
CA MET A 591 -11.13 4.49 -22.51
C MET A 591 -11.65 3.70 -23.72
N LEU A 592 -12.64 2.82 -23.51
CA LEU A 592 -13.25 2.02 -24.58
C LEU A 592 -13.96 2.89 -25.63
N SER A 593 -14.68 3.94 -25.19
CA SER A 593 -15.32 4.90 -26.08
C SER A 593 -14.32 5.62 -26.97
N ARG A 594 -13.17 6.03 -26.39
CA ARG A 594 -12.20 6.83 -27.11
C ARG A 594 -11.58 6.09 -28.29
N TYR A 595 -11.50 4.75 -28.20
CA TYR A 595 -11.08 3.87 -29.28
C TYR A 595 -11.88 4.11 -30.56
N ASN A 596 -13.21 4.23 -30.46
CA ASN A 596 -14.08 4.48 -31.60
C ASN A 596 -14.21 5.97 -31.98
N GLY A 597 -13.75 6.89 -31.13
CA GLY A 597 -13.74 8.33 -31.42
C GLY A 597 -14.32 9.19 -30.28
N ARG A 598 -15.10 10.21 -30.63
CA ARG A 598 -15.75 11.13 -29.68
C ARG A 598 -17.23 11.33 -30.01
N GLY A 599 -18.01 11.74 -29.02
CA GLY A 599 -19.43 12.03 -29.16
C GLY A 599 -20.34 10.86 -28.79
N SER A 600 -21.65 11.00 -29.03
CA SER A 600 -22.67 10.07 -28.53
C SER A 600 -22.54 8.65 -29.12
N GLY A 601 -22.07 8.52 -30.36
CA GLY A 601 -21.78 7.22 -30.99
C GLY A 601 -20.67 6.48 -30.25
N ALA A 602 -19.55 7.15 -29.98
CA ALA A 602 -18.43 6.60 -29.23
C ALA A 602 -18.81 6.26 -27.77
N SER A 603 -19.60 7.11 -27.10
CA SER A 603 -20.13 6.82 -25.77
C SER A 603 -21.01 5.57 -25.72
N ARG A 604 -21.78 5.33 -26.79
CA ARG A 604 -22.59 4.12 -26.92
C ARG A 604 -21.72 2.90 -27.18
N TYR A 605 -20.76 3.01 -28.10
CA TYR A 605 -19.77 1.96 -28.36
C TYR A 605 -19.10 1.50 -27.07
N GLY A 606 -18.55 2.43 -26.27
CA GLY A 606 -17.88 2.08 -25.01
C GLY A 606 -18.78 1.38 -23.99
N LYS A 607 -20.08 1.73 -23.92
CA LYS A 607 -21.05 1.05 -23.04
C LYS A 607 -21.36 -0.38 -23.50
N GLU A 608 -21.54 -0.58 -24.80
CA GLU A 608 -21.79 -1.91 -25.37
C GLU A 608 -20.54 -2.80 -25.19
N THR A 609 -19.35 -2.26 -25.48
CA THR A 609 -18.08 -2.96 -25.30
C THR A 609 -17.80 -3.29 -23.82
N TYR A 610 -18.17 -2.40 -22.89
CA TYR A 610 -18.02 -2.63 -21.45
C TYR A 610 -18.75 -3.88 -20.94
N ASN A 611 -19.89 -4.25 -21.54
CA ASN A 611 -20.58 -5.47 -21.13
C ASN A 611 -19.75 -6.72 -21.43
N CYS A 612 -19.09 -6.75 -22.59
CA CYS A 612 -18.17 -7.84 -22.94
C CYS A 612 -16.88 -7.78 -22.11
N TYR A 613 -16.40 -6.58 -21.79
CA TYR A 613 -15.27 -6.39 -20.86
C TYR A 613 -15.53 -7.09 -19.52
N CYS A 614 -16.70 -6.89 -18.90
CA CYS A 614 -17.02 -7.53 -17.63
C CYS A 614 -16.98 -9.07 -17.71
N ILE A 615 -17.47 -9.63 -18.82
CA ILE A 615 -17.48 -11.07 -19.05
C ILE A 615 -16.03 -11.56 -19.19
N PHE A 616 -15.22 -10.97 -20.08
CA PHE A 616 -13.82 -11.35 -20.21
C PHE A 616 -13.06 -11.21 -18.89
N ASN A 617 -13.31 -10.13 -18.13
CA ASN A 617 -12.64 -9.89 -16.86
C ASN A 617 -12.86 -11.04 -15.88
N LYS A 618 -14.09 -11.59 -15.80
CA LYS A 618 -14.42 -12.78 -14.99
C LYS A 618 -13.49 -13.97 -15.28
N TYR A 619 -13.06 -14.17 -16.52
CA TYR A 619 -12.20 -15.29 -16.92
C TYR A 619 -10.70 -14.96 -16.88
N ASN A 620 -10.35 -13.67 -16.91
CA ASN A 620 -8.96 -13.20 -16.87
C ASN A 620 -8.44 -13.01 -15.44
N THR A 621 -9.33 -12.79 -14.46
CA THR A 621 -8.99 -12.65 -13.03
C THR A 621 -9.51 -13.86 -12.25
N ARG A 622 -8.76 -14.36 -11.25
CA ARG A 622 -9.28 -15.44 -10.39
C ARG A 622 -10.46 -14.94 -9.54
N SER A 623 -11.43 -15.83 -9.33
CA SER A 623 -12.55 -15.69 -8.40
C SER A 623 -12.11 -15.59 -6.94
#